data_AF-A0A838XMI4-F1
#
_entry.id   AF-A0A838XMI4-F1
#
_cell.length_a   1.000
_cell.length_b   1.000
_cell.length_c   1.000
_cell.angle_alpha   90.00
_cell.angle_beta   90.00
_cell.angle_gamma   90.00
#
_symmetry.space_group_name_H-M   'P 1'
#
loop_
_entity.id
_entity.type
_entity.pdbx_description
1 polymer ?
#
loop_
_entity_poly.entity_id
_entity_poly.type
_entity_poly.pdbx_seq_one_letter_code
_entity_poly.pdbx_strand_id
1 'polypeptide(L)'
;MTSGARAEPAAPDAKALITPAVIEATRAWLTNPIVPLSVNAQNERRGNLTQSEIDALDKQWRAEREVADKPLISATLSAPLSIYLLRVQAGSLGLYTELFVMDANGLNVGQSAITGDYWQGDEAKFQKTFPEGREAVFIDEPEWDAERQIWRAQLNMTLADPKGAGPIGAATIEINLTELQRRTMPQG
;
A
#
# COMPACT_ATOMS: atom_id res chain seq x y z
N MET A 1 21.03 10.94 32.08
CA MET A 1 21.52 9.83 31.23
C MET A 1 21.17 10.20 29.80
N THR A 2 22.14 10.67 29.03
CA THR A 2 21.99 11.01 27.61
C THR A 2 21.84 9.71 26.83
N SER A 3 20.62 9.41 26.38
CA SER A 3 20.36 8.31 25.44
C SER A 3 21.16 8.58 24.17
N GLY A 4 22.17 7.75 23.90
CA GLY A 4 22.91 7.82 22.65
C GLY A 4 21.96 7.41 21.53
N ALA A 5 21.57 8.36 20.69
CA ALA A 5 20.89 8.07 19.43
C ALA A 5 21.81 7.12 18.64
N ARG A 6 21.37 5.87 18.45
CA ARG A 6 22.08 4.92 17.60
C ARG A 6 22.00 5.47 16.17
N ALA A 7 23.15 5.65 15.53
CA ALA A 7 23.20 6.14 14.16
C ALA A 7 22.40 5.21 13.23
N GLU A 8 21.66 5.81 12.30
CA GLU A 8 20.92 5.11 11.25
C GLU A 8 21.89 4.20 10.46
N PRO A 9 21.59 2.89 10.32
CA PRO A 9 22.40 1.99 9.50
C PRO A 9 22.40 2.43 8.04
N ALA A 10 23.36 2.01 7.21
CA ALA A 10 23.31 2.33 5.78
C ALA A 10 22.04 1.75 5.11
N ALA A 11 21.39 2.54 4.27
CA ALA A 11 20.23 2.12 3.50
C ALA A 11 20.57 0.96 2.55
N PRO A 12 19.78 -0.13 2.52
CA PRO A 12 19.93 -1.16 1.51
C PRO A 12 19.41 -0.66 0.15
N ASP A 13 19.89 -1.25 -0.95
CA ASP A 13 19.32 -0.98 -2.27
C ASP A 13 17.97 -1.72 -2.41
N ALA A 14 16.87 -0.97 -2.30
CA ALA A 14 15.51 -1.51 -2.42
C ALA A 14 15.26 -2.19 -3.77
N LYS A 15 15.80 -1.65 -4.87
CA LYS A 15 15.59 -2.21 -6.22
C LYS A 15 16.38 -3.49 -6.42
N ALA A 16 17.55 -3.61 -5.78
CA ALA A 16 18.29 -4.86 -5.76
C ALA A 16 17.60 -5.95 -4.91
N LEU A 17 16.96 -5.57 -3.80
CA LEU A 17 16.27 -6.52 -2.90
C LEU A 17 14.88 -6.94 -3.40
N ILE A 18 14.10 -6.01 -3.93
CA ILE A 18 12.75 -6.26 -4.48
C ILE A 18 12.90 -6.79 -5.90
N THR A 19 13.33 -8.04 -5.99
CA THR A 19 13.60 -8.74 -7.26
C THR A 19 12.32 -9.00 -8.06
N PRO A 20 12.44 -9.36 -9.36
CA PRO A 20 11.29 -9.80 -10.15
C PRO A 20 10.47 -10.92 -9.48
N ALA A 21 11.11 -11.84 -8.76
CA ALA A 21 10.40 -12.90 -8.03
C ALA A 21 9.52 -12.36 -6.89
N VAL A 22 9.98 -11.31 -6.19
CA VAL A 22 9.16 -10.62 -5.16
C VAL A 22 7.98 -9.91 -5.80
N ILE A 23 8.19 -9.26 -6.95
CA ILE A 23 7.14 -8.57 -7.70
C ILE A 23 6.09 -9.58 -8.20
N GLU A 24 6.51 -10.71 -8.77
CA GLU A 24 5.61 -11.77 -9.23
C GLU A 24 4.82 -12.41 -8.09
N ALA A 25 5.49 -12.73 -6.97
CA ALA A 25 4.83 -13.25 -5.78
C ALA A 25 3.79 -12.26 -5.23
N THR A 26 4.11 -10.95 -5.28
CA THR A 26 3.18 -9.89 -4.88
C THR A 26 1.98 -9.82 -5.83
N ARG A 27 2.24 -9.87 -7.14
CA ARG A 27 1.19 -9.86 -8.16
C ARG A 27 0.22 -11.03 -8.00
N ALA A 28 0.74 -12.22 -7.67
CA ALA A 28 -0.07 -13.43 -7.54
C ALA A 28 -1.23 -13.26 -6.55
N TRP A 29 -0.98 -12.74 -5.34
CA TRP A 29 -2.06 -12.53 -4.36
C TRP A 29 -2.92 -11.29 -4.66
N LEU A 30 -2.41 -10.31 -5.42
CA LEU A 30 -3.24 -9.20 -5.92
C LEU A 30 -4.28 -9.65 -6.95
N THR A 31 -4.09 -10.80 -7.61
CA THR A 31 -5.09 -11.37 -8.54
C THR A 31 -6.27 -12.05 -7.85
N ASN A 32 -6.27 -12.16 -6.51
CA ASN A 32 -7.40 -12.73 -5.78
C ASN A 32 -8.68 -11.95 -6.12
N PRO A 33 -9.80 -12.61 -6.50
CA PRO A 33 -11.00 -11.93 -6.98
C PRO A 33 -11.52 -10.80 -6.08
N ILE A 34 -11.29 -10.86 -4.76
CA ILE A 34 -11.73 -9.80 -3.85
C ILE A 34 -11.10 -8.44 -4.16
N VAL A 35 -9.88 -8.39 -4.70
CA VAL A 35 -9.15 -7.17 -5.03
C VAL A 35 -9.85 -6.42 -6.19
N PRO A 36 -9.91 -6.96 -7.43
CA PRO A 36 -10.56 -6.26 -8.53
C PRO A 36 -12.06 -6.07 -8.31
N LEU A 37 -12.76 -6.99 -7.63
CA LEU A 37 -14.18 -6.80 -7.31
C LEU A 37 -14.42 -5.59 -6.41
N SER A 38 -13.58 -5.41 -5.38
CA SER A 38 -13.73 -4.29 -4.44
C SER A 38 -13.35 -2.96 -5.09
N VAL A 39 -12.29 -2.94 -5.89
CA VAL A 39 -11.86 -1.74 -6.63
C VAL A 39 -12.91 -1.34 -7.66
N ASN A 40 -13.41 -2.27 -8.47
CA ASN A 40 -14.45 -1.97 -9.46
C ASN A 40 -15.75 -1.48 -8.80
N ALA A 41 -16.19 -2.11 -7.71
CA ALA A 41 -17.36 -1.65 -6.96
C ALA A 41 -17.17 -0.25 -6.36
N GLN A 42 -15.94 0.13 -6.00
CA GLN A 42 -15.66 1.49 -5.53
C GLN A 42 -15.65 2.49 -6.70
N ASN A 43 -15.00 2.14 -7.82
CA ASN A 43 -15.01 2.96 -9.04
C ASN A 43 -16.43 3.20 -9.56
N GLU A 44 -17.33 2.21 -9.49
CA GLU A 44 -18.75 2.39 -9.85
C GLU A 44 -19.47 3.41 -8.95
N ARG A 45 -19.09 3.49 -7.67
CA ARG A 45 -19.70 4.41 -6.69
C ARG A 45 -19.07 5.79 -6.66
N ARG A 46 -17.77 5.88 -6.90
CA ARG A 46 -16.93 7.07 -6.64
C ARG A 46 -16.11 7.54 -7.84
N GLY A 47 -16.15 6.85 -8.97
CA GLY A 47 -15.27 7.15 -10.13
C GLY A 47 -15.50 8.52 -10.78
N ASN A 48 -16.59 9.22 -10.47
CA ASN A 48 -16.92 10.53 -11.01
C ASN A 48 -16.89 11.64 -9.93
N LEU A 49 -16.24 11.41 -8.79
CA LEU A 49 -16.09 12.45 -7.79
C LEU A 49 -15.27 13.62 -8.32
N THR A 50 -15.69 14.83 -7.96
CA THR A 50 -14.90 16.05 -8.16
C THR A 50 -13.73 16.08 -7.18
N GLN A 51 -12.69 16.86 -7.50
CA GLN A 51 -11.56 17.06 -6.59
C GLN A 51 -12.02 17.55 -5.21
N SER A 52 -13.00 18.47 -5.16
CA SER A 52 -13.53 18.96 -3.88
C SER A 52 -14.22 17.87 -3.03
N GLU A 53 -14.82 16.86 -3.67
CA GLU A 53 -15.41 15.73 -2.95
C GLU A 53 -14.35 14.74 -2.47
N ILE A 54 -13.29 14.54 -3.25
CA ILE A 54 -12.10 13.77 -2.85
C ILE A 54 -11.44 14.42 -1.63
N ASP A 55 -11.18 15.73 -1.70
CA ASP A 55 -10.59 16.51 -0.61
C ASP A 55 -11.46 16.47 0.65
N ALA A 56 -12.79 16.45 0.50
CA ALA A 56 -13.71 16.35 1.62
C ALA A 56 -13.62 15.00 2.35
N LEU A 57 -13.53 13.88 1.60
CA LEU A 57 -13.34 12.54 2.18
C LEU A 57 -11.99 12.44 2.89
N ASP A 58 -10.96 13.02 2.28
CA ASP A 58 -9.61 13.03 2.81
C ASP A 58 -9.49 13.86 4.10
N LYS A 59 -10.14 15.03 4.13
CA LYS A 59 -10.29 15.84 5.34
C LYS A 59 -11.09 15.11 6.42
N GLN A 60 -12.17 14.42 6.06
CA GLN A 60 -12.94 13.61 7.00
C GLN A 60 -12.07 12.53 7.63
N TRP A 61 -11.31 11.79 6.84
CA TRP A 61 -10.40 10.76 7.32
C TRP A 61 -9.39 11.31 8.34
N ARG A 62 -8.71 12.41 7.99
CA ARG A 62 -7.74 13.05 8.91
C ARG A 62 -8.41 13.50 10.21
N ALA A 63 -9.62 14.05 10.15
CA ALA A 63 -10.37 14.42 11.35
C ALA A 63 -10.74 13.19 12.21
N GLU A 64 -11.20 12.10 11.56
CA GLU A 64 -11.57 10.86 12.23
C GLU A 64 -10.41 10.16 12.93
N ARG A 65 -9.15 10.39 12.51
CA ARG A 65 -7.96 9.88 13.20
C ARG A 65 -7.84 10.40 14.63
N GLU A 66 -8.30 11.63 14.88
CA GLU A 66 -8.12 12.35 16.14
C GLU A 66 -9.29 12.17 17.13
N VAL A 67 -10.35 11.46 16.73
CA VAL A 67 -11.56 11.27 17.56
C VAL A 67 -11.93 9.79 17.70
N ALA A 68 -12.81 9.48 18.66
CA ALA A 68 -13.27 8.11 18.89
C ALA A 68 -14.26 7.63 17.81
N ASP A 69 -15.18 8.50 17.39
CA ASP A 69 -16.14 8.20 16.32
C ASP A 69 -15.47 8.36 14.95
N LYS A 70 -15.22 7.24 14.28
CA LYS A 70 -14.45 7.19 13.03
C LYS A 70 -15.14 6.34 11.95
N PRO A 71 -16.32 6.76 11.47
CA PRO A 71 -17.16 5.94 10.60
C PRO A 71 -16.52 5.62 9.24
N LEU A 72 -15.82 6.57 8.59
CA LEU A 72 -15.12 6.32 7.33
C LEU A 72 -13.96 5.34 7.54
N ILE A 73 -13.13 5.56 8.56
CA ILE A 73 -12.03 4.64 8.90
C ILE A 73 -12.57 3.25 9.21
N SER A 74 -13.61 3.16 10.03
CA SER A 74 -14.21 1.87 10.43
C SER A 74 -14.84 1.15 9.23
N ALA A 75 -15.53 1.87 8.35
CA ALA A 75 -16.10 1.31 7.13
C ALA A 75 -15.00 0.78 6.19
N THR A 76 -13.92 1.53 6.01
CA THR A 76 -12.79 1.10 5.17
C THR A 76 -12.08 -0.12 5.78
N LEU A 77 -11.74 -0.11 7.07
CA LEU A 77 -11.05 -1.23 7.71
C LEU A 77 -11.90 -2.50 7.87
N SER A 78 -13.22 -2.37 7.93
CA SER A 78 -14.14 -3.52 7.98
C SER A 78 -14.52 -4.05 6.59
N ALA A 79 -14.08 -3.40 5.50
CA ALA A 79 -14.34 -3.86 4.15
C ALA A 79 -13.72 -5.23 3.87
N PRO A 80 -14.35 -6.08 3.03
CA PRO A 80 -13.80 -7.40 2.68
C PRO A 80 -12.36 -7.35 2.15
N LEU A 81 -11.99 -6.30 1.41
CA LEU A 81 -10.63 -6.11 0.91
C LEU A 81 -9.64 -5.87 2.06
N SER A 82 -9.97 -5.03 3.03
CA SER A 82 -9.12 -4.77 4.21
C SER A 82 -8.89 -6.04 5.03
N ILE A 83 -9.94 -6.85 5.24
CA ILE A 83 -9.82 -8.15 5.92
C ILE A 83 -8.90 -9.10 5.14
N TYR A 84 -9.00 -9.11 3.81
CA TYR A 84 -8.10 -9.91 2.97
C TYR A 84 -6.65 -9.44 3.07
N LEU A 85 -6.40 -8.14 2.94
CA LEU A 85 -5.05 -7.57 3.06
C LEU A 85 -4.44 -7.84 4.44
N LEU A 86 -5.23 -7.74 5.51
CA LEU A 86 -4.76 -8.09 6.86
C LEU A 86 -4.31 -9.56 6.95
N ARG A 87 -5.01 -10.49 6.29
CA ARG A 87 -4.59 -11.90 6.22
C ARG A 87 -3.32 -12.11 5.41
N VAL A 88 -3.17 -11.40 4.29
CA VAL A 88 -1.92 -11.40 3.49
C VAL A 88 -0.76 -10.89 4.34
N GLN A 89 -0.95 -9.76 5.03
CA GLN A 89 0.06 -9.20 5.93
C GLN A 89 0.44 -10.20 7.03
N ALA A 90 -0.54 -10.76 7.74
CA ALA A 90 -0.30 -11.73 8.81
C ALA A 90 0.45 -12.98 8.30
N GLY A 91 0.08 -13.50 7.13
CA GLY A 91 0.72 -14.64 6.49
C GLY A 91 2.14 -14.37 5.98
N SER A 92 2.54 -13.09 5.86
CA SER A 92 3.88 -12.71 5.39
C SER A 92 4.99 -12.92 6.42
N LEU A 93 4.62 -13.21 7.67
CA LEU A 93 5.53 -13.41 8.80
C LEU A 93 6.50 -12.23 9.00
N GLY A 94 5.97 -11.01 8.93
CA GLY A 94 6.72 -9.76 9.18
C GLY A 94 7.44 -9.17 7.95
N LEU A 95 7.23 -9.74 6.76
CA LEU A 95 7.77 -9.17 5.52
C LEU A 95 7.01 -7.91 5.09
N TYR A 96 5.69 -7.92 5.23
CA TYR A 96 4.84 -6.76 4.91
C TYR A 96 4.46 -6.02 6.19
N THR A 97 4.68 -4.71 6.22
CA THR A 97 4.37 -3.86 7.39
C THR A 97 3.06 -3.10 7.22
N GLU A 98 2.72 -2.73 5.98
CA GLU A 98 1.47 -2.09 5.61
C GLU A 98 1.09 -2.46 4.17
N LEU A 99 -0.20 -2.68 3.91
CA LEU A 99 -0.76 -2.99 2.61
C LEU A 99 -1.99 -2.12 2.39
N PHE A 100 -2.10 -1.47 1.23
CA PHE A 100 -3.34 -0.80 0.85
C PHE A 100 -3.54 -0.77 -0.66
N VAL A 101 -4.80 -0.62 -1.05
CA VAL A 101 -5.26 -0.61 -2.44
C VAL A 101 -6.12 0.63 -2.65
N MET A 102 -5.86 1.32 -3.76
CA MET A 102 -6.50 2.55 -4.18
C MET A 102 -7.41 2.32 -5.40
N ASP A 103 -8.47 3.13 -5.51
CA ASP A 103 -9.37 3.19 -6.66
C ASP A 103 -8.78 4.07 -7.79
N ALA A 104 -9.54 4.29 -8.87
CA ALA A 104 -9.11 5.10 -10.00
C ALA A 104 -8.93 6.60 -9.69
N ASN A 105 -9.45 7.08 -8.56
CA ASN A 105 -9.21 8.45 -8.08
C ASN A 105 -8.01 8.53 -7.14
N GLY A 106 -7.44 7.38 -6.73
CA GLY A 106 -6.44 7.31 -5.67
C GLY A 106 -7.03 7.24 -4.27
N LEU A 107 -8.33 6.98 -4.09
CA LEU A 107 -8.95 6.80 -2.77
C LEU A 107 -8.72 5.39 -2.25
N ASN A 108 -8.45 5.23 -0.95
CA ASN A 108 -8.26 3.91 -0.36
C ASN A 108 -9.55 3.06 -0.39
N VAL A 109 -9.47 1.89 -1.03
CA VAL A 109 -10.53 0.88 -1.14
C VAL A 109 -10.45 -0.11 0.02
N GLY A 110 -9.24 -0.48 0.40
CA GLY A 110 -8.96 -1.37 1.51
C GLY A 110 -7.51 -1.27 1.95
N GLN A 111 -7.28 -1.49 3.23
CA GLN A 111 -5.98 -1.29 3.87
C GLN A 111 -5.83 -2.20 5.10
N SER A 112 -4.59 -2.55 5.43
CA SER A 112 -4.27 -3.40 6.58
C SER A 112 -3.90 -2.61 7.85
N ALA A 113 -3.59 -1.32 7.71
CA ALA A 113 -3.34 -0.36 8.78
C ALA A 113 -3.98 1.00 8.44
N ILE A 114 -4.09 1.91 9.43
CA ILE A 114 -4.63 3.26 9.22
C ILE A 114 -3.56 4.15 8.60
N THR A 115 -3.77 4.54 7.35
CA THR A 115 -2.94 5.50 6.60
C THR A 115 -3.10 6.94 7.09
N GLY A 116 -2.10 7.80 6.82
CA GLY A 116 -2.13 9.24 7.13
C GLY A 116 -3.37 9.93 6.60
N ASP A 117 -3.67 9.64 5.35
CA ASP A 117 -4.77 10.16 4.54
C ASP A 117 -5.56 9.04 3.86
N TYR A 118 -6.72 9.44 3.34
CA TYR A 118 -7.58 8.55 2.57
C TYR A 118 -7.32 8.64 1.07
N TRP A 119 -6.96 9.84 0.61
CA TRP A 119 -6.56 10.08 -0.76
C TRP A 119 -5.05 9.93 -0.91
N GLN A 120 -4.64 9.23 -1.95
CA GLN A 120 -3.25 8.96 -2.31
C GLN A 120 -2.99 9.35 -3.78
N GLY A 121 -3.96 10.01 -4.43
CA GLY A 121 -3.91 10.25 -5.86
C GLY A 121 -2.83 11.27 -6.25
N ASP A 122 -2.43 12.15 -5.34
CA ASP A 122 -1.32 13.10 -5.50
C ASP A 122 0.05 12.49 -5.20
N GLU A 123 0.09 11.31 -4.57
CA GLU A 123 1.32 10.64 -4.16
C GLU A 123 2.05 9.97 -5.34
N ALA A 124 3.38 9.91 -5.26
CA ALA A 124 4.21 9.28 -6.28
C ALA A 124 3.85 7.80 -6.53
N LYS A 125 3.42 7.09 -5.48
CA LYS A 125 2.94 5.70 -5.56
C LYS A 125 1.80 5.52 -6.55
N PHE A 126 0.91 6.51 -6.64
CA PHE A 126 -0.22 6.50 -7.56
C PHE A 126 0.18 7.07 -8.93
N GLN A 127 0.79 8.27 -8.94
CA GLN A 127 1.15 8.98 -10.16
C GLN A 127 2.12 8.21 -11.06
N LYS A 128 3.01 7.39 -10.48
CA LYS A 128 3.98 6.56 -11.22
C LYS A 128 3.50 5.13 -11.51
N THR A 129 2.24 4.82 -11.21
CA THR A 129 1.66 3.49 -11.47
C THR A 129 0.39 3.59 -12.30
N PHE A 130 -0.73 4.00 -11.70
CA PHE A 130 -2.05 3.94 -12.33
C PHE A 130 -2.10 4.65 -13.70
N PRO A 131 -1.59 5.89 -13.86
CA PRO A 131 -1.57 6.57 -15.17
C PRO A 131 -0.59 5.96 -16.19
N GLU A 132 0.45 5.26 -15.72
CA GLU A 132 1.54 4.70 -16.55
C GLU A 132 1.17 3.36 -17.21
N GLY A 133 -0.04 2.86 -16.93
CA GLY A 133 -0.63 1.70 -17.61
C GLY A 133 -0.59 0.40 -16.80
N ARG A 134 -1.17 -0.65 -17.39
CA ARG A 134 -1.60 -1.88 -16.69
C ARG A 134 -0.48 -2.71 -16.05
N GLU A 135 0.77 -2.51 -16.47
CA GLU A 135 1.92 -3.29 -16.00
C GLU A 135 2.86 -2.48 -15.10
N ALA A 136 2.59 -1.19 -14.88
CA ALA A 136 3.51 -0.31 -14.19
C ALA A 136 3.81 -0.77 -12.77
N VAL A 137 5.09 -0.67 -12.40
CA VAL A 137 5.64 -0.98 -11.10
C VAL A 137 6.57 0.15 -10.71
N PHE A 138 6.43 0.65 -9.49
CA PHE A 138 7.27 1.70 -8.94
C PHE A 138 7.76 1.29 -7.54
N ILE A 139 9.07 1.17 -7.38
CA ILE A 139 9.72 0.93 -6.09
C ILE A 139 10.25 2.27 -5.58
N ASP A 140 9.78 2.68 -4.41
CA ASP A 140 10.21 3.92 -3.76
C ASP A 140 11.57 3.77 -3.07
N GLU A 141 12.15 4.89 -2.67
CA GLU A 141 13.40 4.91 -1.93
C GLU A 141 13.24 4.26 -0.54
N PRO A 142 14.29 3.60 0.00
CA PRO A 142 14.29 3.10 1.36
C PRO A 142 14.08 4.21 2.39
N GLU A 143 13.31 3.92 3.42
CA GLU A 143 13.12 4.79 4.59
C GLU A 143 13.44 4.03 5.89
N TRP A 144 14.11 4.69 6.82
CA TRP A 144 14.42 4.12 8.14
C TRP A 144 13.26 4.34 9.11
N ASP A 145 12.71 3.24 9.62
CA ASP A 145 11.77 3.28 10.75
C ASP A 145 12.57 3.21 12.06
N ALA A 146 12.74 4.36 12.71
CA ALA A 146 13.48 4.47 13.96
C ALA A 146 12.78 3.80 15.15
N GLU A 147 11.46 3.60 15.12
CA GLU A 147 10.74 2.93 16.20
C GLU A 147 10.94 1.42 16.14
N ARG A 148 10.81 0.86 14.93
CA ARG A 148 10.95 -0.59 14.68
C ARG A 148 12.39 -1.02 14.43
N GLN A 149 13.30 -0.07 14.19
CA GLN A 149 14.70 -0.29 13.84
C GLN A 149 14.84 -1.17 12.58
N ILE A 150 14.04 -0.86 11.55
CA ILE A 150 14.05 -1.56 10.26
C ILE A 150 14.12 -0.56 9.11
N TRP A 151 14.67 -1.02 7.99
CA TRP A 151 14.51 -0.37 6.70
C TRP A 151 13.21 -0.82 6.04
N ARG A 152 12.44 0.12 5.51
CA ARG A 152 11.20 -0.13 4.76
C ARG A 152 11.27 0.51 3.36
N ALA A 153 10.58 -0.06 2.38
CA ALA A 153 10.35 0.58 1.09
C ALA A 153 8.99 0.17 0.54
N GLN A 154 8.43 1.01 -0.33
CA GLN A 154 7.13 0.74 -0.95
C GLN A 154 7.32 0.13 -2.34
N LEU A 155 6.75 -1.07 -2.54
CA LEU A 155 6.49 -1.64 -3.85
C LEU A 155 5.07 -1.23 -4.26
N ASN A 156 4.98 -0.44 -5.32
CA ASN A 156 3.73 0.09 -5.85
C ASN A 156 3.45 -0.54 -7.21
N MET A 157 2.21 -0.95 -7.46
CA MET A 157 1.84 -1.71 -8.65
C MET A 157 0.48 -1.26 -9.17
N THR A 158 0.37 -1.12 -10.49
CA THR A 158 -0.94 -0.94 -11.12
C THR A 158 -1.79 -2.20 -10.96
N LEU A 159 -3.07 -2.00 -10.65
CA LEU A 159 -4.09 -3.05 -10.70
C LEU A 159 -4.75 -3.02 -12.07
N ALA A 160 -4.62 -4.11 -12.83
CA ALA A 160 -5.27 -4.26 -14.12
C ALA A 160 -6.67 -4.88 -13.97
N ASP A 161 -7.61 -4.47 -14.80
CA ASP A 161 -8.91 -5.14 -14.89
C ASP A 161 -8.73 -6.58 -15.41
N PRO A 162 -9.19 -7.63 -14.68
CA PRO A 162 -9.18 -9.00 -15.21
C PRO A 162 -10.03 -9.18 -16.46
N LYS A 163 -11.05 -8.33 -16.66
CA LYS A 163 -11.99 -8.39 -17.80
C LYS A 163 -11.64 -7.41 -18.92
N GLY A 164 -10.72 -6.49 -18.67
CA GLY A 164 -10.48 -5.33 -19.49
C GLY A 164 -9.01 -5.14 -19.91
N ALA A 165 -8.81 -4.18 -20.81
CA ALA A 165 -7.47 -3.81 -21.25
C ALA A 165 -6.79 -2.80 -20.29
N GLY A 166 -7.56 -2.10 -19.46
CA GLY A 166 -7.10 -0.92 -18.71
C GLY A 166 -6.80 -1.13 -17.22
N PRO A 167 -6.16 -0.14 -16.59
CA PRO A 167 -5.97 -0.09 -15.15
C PRO A 167 -7.27 0.24 -14.41
N ILE A 168 -7.44 -0.26 -13.19
CA ILE A 168 -8.60 -0.01 -12.32
C ILE A 168 -8.24 0.70 -11.02
N GLY A 169 -6.94 0.75 -10.69
CA GLY A 169 -6.42 1.37 -9.48
C GLY A 169 -4.95 1.03 -9.28
N ALA A 170 -4.46 1.19 -8.05
CA ALA A 170 -3.08 0.87 -7.68
C ALA A 170 -3.03 0.15 -6.32
N ALA A 171 -1.97 -0.61 -6.08
CA ALA A 171 -1.68 -1.23 -4.79
C ALA A 171 -0.32 -0.75 -4.29
N THR A 172 -0.22 -0.53 -2.98
CA THR A 172 1.02 -0.23 -2.27
C THR A 172 1.29 -1.30 -1.23
N ILE A 173 2.52 -1.80 -1.26
CA ILE A 173 3.03 -2.84 -0.38
C ILE A 173 4.26 -2.27 0.30
N GLU A 174 4.15 -1.99 1.60
CA GLU A 174 5.31 -1.63 2.40
C GLU A 174 6.07 -2.90 2.82
N ILE A 175 7.31 -3.00 2.35
CA ILE A 175 8.18 -4.15 2.54
C ILE A 175 9.24 -3.80 3.58
N ASN A 176 9.35 -4.64 4.60
CA ASN A 176 10.47 -4.65 5.54
C ASN A 176 11.73 -5.17 4.82
N LEU A 177 12.58 -4.24 4.37
CA LEU A 177 13.82 -4.55 3.66
C LEU A 177 14.84 -5.26 4.56
N THR A 178 14.85 -4.96 5.86
CA THR A 178 15.72 -5.67 6.82
C THR A 178 15.37 -7.15 6.89
N GLU A 179 14.07 -7.47 6.98
CA GLU A 179 13.59 -8.85 6.97
C GLU A 179 13.79 -9.52 5.61
N LEU A 180 13.53 -8.81 4.51
CA LEU A 180 13.75 -9.33 3.16
C LEU A 180 15.23 -9.69 2.96
N GLN A 181 16.13 -8.79 3.31
CA GLN A 181 17.57 -9.02 3.21
C GLN A 181 18.00 -10.25 4.03
N ARG A 182 17.49 -10.38 5.27
CA ARG A 182 17.75 -11.55 6.12
C ARG A 182 17.30 -12.85 5.47
N ARG A 183 16.15 -12.87 4.79
CA ARG A 183 15.62 -14.05 4.06
C ARG A 183 16.45 -14.40 2.82
N THR A 184 17.08 -13.42 2.19
CA THR A 184 17.90 -13.62 0.99
C THR A 184 19.35 -14.00 1.26
N MET A 185 19.82 -13.84 2.50
CA MET A 185 21.16 -14.28 2.89
C MET A 185 21.24 -15.82 2.87
N PRO A 186 22.32 -16.41 2.32
CA PRO A 186 22.54 -17.85 2.42
C PRO A 186 22.56 -18.25 3.90
N GLN A 187 21.77 -19.24 4.29
CA GLN A 187 21.96 -19.87 5.59
C GLN A 187 23.22 -20.72 5.49
N GLY A 188 24.23 -20.35 6.27
CA GLY A 188 25.51 -21.07 6.36
C GLY A 188 25.35 -22.47 6.93
#